data_AF-A0A9Q9EP59-F1
#
_entry.id   AF-A0A9Q9EP59-F1
#
_cell.length_a   1.000
_cell.length_b   1.000
_cell.length_c   1.000
_cell.angle_alpha   90.00
_cell.angle_beta   90.00
_cell.angle_gamma   90.00
#
_symmetry.space_group_name_H-M   'P 1'
#
loop_
_entity.id
_entity.type
_entity.pdbx_description
1 polymer ?
#
loop_
_entity_poly.entity_id
_entity_poly.type
_entity_poly.pdbx_seq_one_letter_code
_entity_poly.pdbx_strand_id
1 'polypeptide(L)'
;MRSAAQRLANFYSRFEDVKWDLIIKVFNDFSTIFFKGDLHRRVYLSWIEYQTHPFLSHTSPGIKFGAIGITLGQRTSGMNRICIGMRADFNWAKLPKLYPLTVLLHEMLHAYFRTHCGENCKEVATAASPDPSHGTIWKKALAHLQAKGNLKASLTTWHEDLLEKDSYSPFF
;
A
#
# COMPACT_ATOMS: atom_id res chain seq x y z
N MET A 1 -18.27 19.99 -6.62
CA MET A 1 -17.61 19.00 -7.50
C MET A 1 -17.12 17.82 -6.67
N ARG A 2 -17.37 16.58 -7.09
CA ARG A 2 -16.81 15.37 -6.41
C ARG A 2 -15.31 15.27 -6.69
N SER A 3 -14.50 14.93 -5.70
CA SER A 3 -13.05 14.69 -5.89
C SER A 3 -12.81 13.46 -6.78
N ALA A 4 -11.64 13.32 -7.42
CA ALA A 4 -11.33 12.12 -8.20
C ALA A 4 -11.37 10.86 -7.34
N ALA A 5 -10.91 10.94 -6.09
CA ALA A 5 -11.03 9.86 -5.10
C ALA A 5 -12.48 9.43 -4.87
N GLN A 6 -13.43 10.37 -4.76
CA GLN A 6 -14.86 10.06 -4.65
C GLN A 6 -15.45 9.45 -5.92
N ARG A 7 -14.99 9.87 -7.10
CA ARG A 7 -15.41 9.28 -8.38
C ARG A 7 -14.90 7.85 -8.52
N LEU A 8 -13.65 7.60 -8.14
CA LEU A 8 -13.05 6.27 -8.10
C LEU A 8 -13.73 5.36 -7.08
N ALA A 9 -13.98 5.83 -5.86
CA ALA A 9 -14.71 5.05 -4.84
C ALA A 9 -16.11 4.64 -5.31
N ASN A 10 -16.84 5.55 -5.97
CA ASN A 10 -18.13 5.26 -6.60
C ASN A 10 -18.04 4.36 -7.83
N PHE A 11 -16.93 4.38 -8.56
CA PHE A 11 -16.69 3.44 -9.65
C PHE A 11 -16.49 2.04 -9.08
N TYR A 12 -15.58 1.88 -8.12
CA TYR A 12 -15.30 0.59 -7.48
C TYR A 12 -16.52 -0.01 -6.77
N SER A 13 -17.41 0.81 -6.20
CA SER A 13 -18.63 0.29 -5.57
C SER A 13 -19.59 -0.43 -6.55
N ARG A 14 -19.50 -0.15 -7.86
CA ARG A 14 -20.44 -0.63 -8.88
C ARG A 14 -19.95 -1.81 -9.72
N PHE A 15 -18.66 -2.12 -9.71
CA PHE A 15 -18.10 -3.26 -10.47
C PHE A 15 -17.68 -4.38 -9.52
N GLU A 16 -17.92 -5.63 -9.93
CA GLU A 16 -17.55 -6.85 -9.19
C GLU A 16 -16.14 -7.32 -9.55
N ASP A 17 -15.76 -7.18 -10.83
CA ASP A 17 -14.41 -7.49 -11.30
C ASP A 17 -13.51 -6.26 -11.22
N VAL A 18 -12.56 -6.30 -10.28
CA VAL A 18 -11.51 -5.28 -10.18
C VAL A 18 -10.59 -5.38 -11.39
N LYS A 19 -10.74 -4.47 -12.35
CA LYS A 19 -9.80 -4.30 -13.46
C LYS A 19 -8.50 -3.70 -12.90
N TRP A 20 -7.47 -4.52 -12.69
CA TRP A 20 -6.20 -4.14 -12.05
C TRP A 20 -5.47 -2.95 -12.70
N ASP A 21 -5.67 -2.74 -14.01
CA ASP A 21 -5.17 -1.56 -14.74
C ASP A 21 -5.73 -0.23 -14.18
N LEU A 22 -6.86 -0.27 -13.49
CA LEU A 22 -7.44 0.90 -12.84
C LEU A 22 -6.60 1.37 -11.66
N ILE A 23 -5.88 0.47 -10.98
CA ILE A 23 -4.98 0.84 -9.87
C ILE A 23 -3.81 1.69 -10.37
N ILE A 24 -3.29 1.41 -11.57
CA ILE A 24 -2.24 2.25 -12.20
C ILE A 24 -2.77 3.67 -12.47
N LYS A 25 -4.01 3.79 -12.94
CA LYS A 25 -4.65 5.10 -13.13
C LYS A 25 -4.87 5.81 -11.79
N VAL A 26 -5.34 5.09 -10.77
CA VAL A 26 -5.52 5.63 -9.41
C VAL A 26 -4.18 6.10 -8.84
N PHE A 27 -3.09 5.38 -9.05
CA PHE A 27 -1.75 5.78 -8.61
C PHE A 27 -1.37 7.16 -9.17
N ASN A 28 -1.57 7.39 -10.47
CA ASN A 28 -1.29 8.69 -11.09
C ASN A 28 -2.21 9.80 -10.52
N ASP A 29 -3.49 9.51 -10.31
CA ASP A 29 -4.44 10.45 -9.71
C ASP A 29 -4.06 10.79 -8.26
N PHE A 30 -3.72 9.80 -7.46
CA PHE A 30 -3.31 9.98 -6.07
C PHE A 30 -2.00 10.75 -5.98
N SER A 31 -1.02 10.45 -6.84
CA SER A 31 0.22 11.21 -6.94
C SER A 31 -0.07 12.69 -7.17
N THR A 32 -0.96 13.00 -8.11
CA THR A 32 -1.34 14.37 -8.43
C THR A 32 -2.10 15.06 -7.28
N ILE A 33 -3.09 14.38 -6.68
CA ILE A 33 -4.05 14.98 -5.74
C ILE A 33 -3.50 15.07 -4.31
N PHE A 34 -2.79 14.04 -3.86
CA PHE A 34 -2.30 13.91 -2.49
C PHE A 34 -0.85 14.35 -2.36
N PHE A 35 -0.04 14.08 -3.39
CA PHE A 35 1.40 14.32 -3.36
C PHE A 35 1.85 15.39 -4.36
N LYS A 36 0.90 16.17 -4.93
CA LYS A 36 1.16 17.28 -5.87
C LYS A 36 2.04 16.90 -7.08
N GLY A 37 2.07 15.62 -7.44
CA GLY A 37 2.89 15.09 -8.52
C GLY A 37 4.34 14.78 -8.14
N ASP A 38 4.74 14.93 -6.87
CA ASP A 38 6.13 14.74 -6.42
C ASP A 38 6.64 13.30 -6.62
N LEU A 39 5.73 12.34 -6.71
CA LEU A 39 6.06 10.94 -6.98
C LEU A 39 6.28 10.65 -8.47
N HIS A 40 5.87 11.55 -9.38
CA HIS A 40 5.98 11.33 -10.81
C HIS A 40 7.43 11.14 -11.24
N ARG A 41 7.65 10.14 -12.12
CA ARG A 41 8.96 9.76 -12.68
C ARG A 41 9.99 9.25 -11.66
N ARG A 42 9.75 9.36 -10.36
CA ARG A 42 10.61 8.87 -9.27
C ARG A 42 10.12 7.53 -8.72
N VAL A 43 8.79 7.39 -8.67
CA VAL A 43 8.10 6.20 -8.18
C VAL A 43 7.37 5.53 -9.34
N TYR A 44 7.36 4.20 -9.36
CA TYR A 44 6.50 3.43 -10.25
C TYR A 44 5.80 2.32 -9.48
N LEU A 45 4.65 1.91 -10.03
CA LEU A 45 3.83 0.83 -9.50
C LEU A 45 4.10 -0.46 -10.30
N SER A 46 4.18 -1.59 -9.62
CA SER A 46 4.35 -2.90 -10.23
C SER A 46 3.50 -3.96 -9.51
N TRP A 47 3.02 -4.94 -10.28
CA TRP A 47 2.44 -6.16 -9.76
C TRP A 47 3.56 -7.18 -9.54
N ILE A 48 3.71 -7.67 -8.32
CA ILE A 48 4.80 -8.55 -7.91
C ILE A 48 4.24 -9.88 -7.44
N GLU A 49 4.67 -11.00 -8.03
CA GLU A 49 4.37 -12.34 -7.53
C GLU A 49 5.24 -12.64 -6.32
N TYR A 50 4.69 -12.64 -5.10
CA TYR A 50 5.54 -12.74 -3.91
C TYR A 50 6.20 -14.11 -3.76
N GLN A 51 5.57 -15.15 -4.30
CA GLN A 51 6.09 -16.51 -4.32
C GLN A 51 7.41 -16.63 -5.11
N THR A 52 7.64 -15.75 -6.09
CA THR A 52 8.88 -15.74 -6.89
C THR A 52 9.99 -14.91 -6.23
N HIS A 53 9.73 -14.30 -5.07
CA HIS A 53 10.66 -13.44 -4.35
C HIS A 53 10.86 -13.93 -2.90
N PRO A 54 11.91 -14.74 -2.64
CA PRO A 54 12.16 -15.36 -1.33
C PRO A 54 12.19 -14.40 -0.14
N PHE A 55 12.66 -13.16 -0.36
CA PHE A 55 12.72 -12.13 0.69
C PHE A 55 11.35 -11.53 1.04
N LEU A 56 10.34 -11.73 0.18
CA LEU A 56 8.95 -11.32 0.40
C LEU A 56 8.06 -12.48 0.90
N SER A 57 8.45 -13.72 0.62
CA SER A 57 7.74 -14.93 1.06
C SER A 57 8.04 -15.33 2.50
N HIS A 58 9.11 -14.80 3.10
CA HIS A 58 9.54 -15.13 4.47
C HIS A 58 9.39 -13.94 5.42
N THR A 59 8.16 -13.55 5.73
CA THR A 59 7.91 -12.83 6.99
C THR A 59 8.04 -13.84 8.13
N SER A 60 9.12 -13.75 8.92
CA SER A 60 9.43 -14.39 10.22
C SER A 60 8.76 -15.76 10.58
N PRO A 61 9.49 -16.71 11.20
CA PRO A 61 8.87 -17.94 11.72
C PRO A 61 7.64 -17.62 12.60
N GLY A 62 6.44 -18.01 12.13
CA GLY A 62 5.16 -17.74 12.81
C GLY A 62 4.28 -16.64 12.20
N ILE A 63 4.77 -15.79 11.29
CA ILE A 63 3.94 -14.77 10.61
C ILE A 63 3.46 -15.35 9.26
N LYS A 64 2.24 -15.88 9.26
CA LYS A 64 1.63 -16.56 8.09
C LYS A 64 1.18 -15.62 6.96
N PHE A 65 1.25 -14.30 7.13
CA PHE A 65 0.78 -13.34 6.13
C PHE A 65 1.92 -12.41 5.71
N GLY A 66 2.51 -12.71 4.55
CA GLY A 66 3.40 -11.79 3.84
C GLY A 66 2.65 -10.52 3.43
N ALA A 67 3.31 -9.37 3.49
CA ALA A 67 2.73 -8.07 3.15
C ALA A 67 1.98 -8.11 1.78
N ILE A 68 0.87 -7.39 1.65
CA ILE A 68 0.09 -7.33 0.41
C ILE A 68 0.47 -6.14 -0.49
N GLY A 69 1.20 -5.19 0.07
CA GLY A 69 1.88 -4.09 -0.60
C GLY A 69 3.28 -3.93 -0.04
N ILE A 70 4.19 -3.34 -0.81
CA ILE A 70 5.54 -3.02 -0.36
C ILE A 70 6.13 -1.83 -1.10
N THR A 71 6.98 -1.08 -0.41
CA THR A 71 7.82 -0.03 -1.00
C THR A 71 9.29 -0.45 -0.99
N LEU A 72 9.90 -0.54 -2.17
CA LEU A 72 11.28 -0.99 -2.39
C LEU A 72 12.10 0.11 -3.05
N GLY A 73 13.33 0.33 -2.57
CA GLY A 73 14.32 1.10 -3.33
C GLY A 73 14.85 0.21 -4.45
N GLN A 74 14.84 0.69 -5.69
CA GLN A 74 15.40 -0.03 -6.83
C GLN A 74 16.42 0.83 -7.57
N ARG A 75 17.64 0.31 -7.68
CA ARG A 75 18.66 0.83 -8.58
C ARG A 75 18.51 0.15 -9.93
N THR A 76 17.92 0.84 -10.90
CA THR A 76 17.87 0.36 -12.29
C THR A 76 18.72 1.30 -13.14
N SER A 77 19.79 0.76 -13.74
CA SER A 77 20.63 1.47 -14.73
C SER A 77 21.12 2.86 -14.27
N GLY A 78 21.60 2.97 -13.02
CA GLY A 78 22.12 4.22 -12.47
C GLY A 78 21.07 5.22 -12.00
N MET A 79 19.78 4.95 -12.19
CA MET A 79 18.68 5.75 -11.63
C MET A 79 18.16 5.08 -10.35
N ASN A 80 18.20 5.80 -9.23
CA ASN A 80 17.51 5.41 -8.01
C ASN A 80 16.02 5.72 -8.20
N ARG A 81 15.21 4.68 -8.39
CA ARG A 81 13.74 4.79 -8.42
C ARG A 81 13.16 4.01 -7.25
N ILE A 82 11.96 4.38 -6.84
CA ILE A 82 11.22 3.66 -5.81
C ILE A 82 10.13 2.83 -6.50
N CYS A 83 10.10 1.54 -6.20
CA CYS A 83 9.06 0.63 -6.65
C CYS A 83 8.01 0.50 -5.55
N ILE A 84 6.75 0.72 -5.89
CA ILE A 84 5.62 0.25 -5.11
C ILE A 84 5.19 -1.09 -5.72
N GLY A 85 5.33 -2.16 -4.94
CA GLY A 85 4.86 -3.49 -5.29
C GLY A 85 3.48 -3.75 -4.71
N MET A 86 2.53 -4.16 -5.53
CA MET A 86 1.26 -4.75 -5.10
C MET A 86 1.33 -6.24 -5.38
N ARG A 87 0.91 -7.06 -4.41
CA ARG A 87 0.99 -8.52 -4.54
C ARG A 87 0.09 -9.05 -5.65
N ALA A 88 0.66 -9.67 -6.69
CA ALA A 88 -0.07 -10.16 -7.85
C ALA A 88 -0.81 -11.48 -7.59
N ASP A 89 -0.22 -12.35 -6.76
CA ASP A 89 -0.72 -13.68 -6.42
C ASP A 89 -1.75 -13.67 -5.25
N PHE A 90 -2.25 -12.49 -4.88
CA PHE A 90 -3.24 -12.34 -3.83
C PHE A 90 -4.66 -12.22 -4.41
N ASN A 91 -5.63 -12.92 -3.83
CA ASN A 91 -7.03 -12.77 -4.24
C ASN A 91 -7.67 -11.52 -3.62
N TRP A 92 -7.38 -10.38 -4.24
CA TRP A 92 -7.89 -9.06 -3.82
C TRP A 92 -9.41 -8.91 -3.88
N ALA A 93 -10.12 -9.74 -4.64
CA ALA A 93 -11.60 -9.72 -4.68
C ALA A 93 -12.22 -10.14 -3.34
N LYS A 94 -11.45 -10.85 -2.49
CA LYS A 94 -11.87 -11.19 -1.12
C LYS A 94 -11.80 -10.01 -0.15
N LEU A 95 -11.13 -8.92 -0.52
CA LEU A 95 -10.98 -7.75 0.34
C LEU A 95 -12.11 -6.74 0.11
N PRO A 96 -12.43 -5.90 1.10
CA PRO A 96 -13.35 -4.79 0.91
C PRO A 96 -12.94 -3.93 -0.29
N LYS A 97 -13.91 -3.48 -1.08
CA LYS A 97 -13.68 -2.81 -2.38
C LYS A 97 -12.67 -1.65 -2.36
N LEU A 98 -12.57 -0.91 -1.25
CA LEU A 98 -11.65 0.23 -1.13
C LEU A 98 -10.29 -0.13 -0.54
N TYR A 99 -10.14 -1.34 -0.02
CA TYR A 99 -8.93 -1.77 0.67
C TYR A 99 -7.68 -1.76 -0.23
N PRO A 100 -7.73 -2.19 -1.51
CA PRO A 100 -6.57 -2.07 -2.41
C PRO A 100 -6.11 -0.61 -2.58
N LEU A 101 -7.03 0.35 -2.55
CA LEU A 101 -6.70 1.78 -2.65
C LEU A 101 -6.05 2.29 -1.37
N THR A 102 -6.47 1.77 -0.22
CA THR A 102 -5.83 2.09 1.06
C THR A 102 -4.41 1.54 1.13
N VAL A 103 -4.19 0.32 0.67
CA VAL A 103 -2.84 -0.28 0.57
C VAL A 103 -1.98 0.53 -0.39
N LEU A 104 -2.50 0.89 -1.56
CA LEU A 104 -1.78 1.75 -2.49
C LEU A 104 -1.39 3.09 -1.84
N LEU A 105 -2.32 3.76 -1.15
CA LEU A 105 -2.06 5.04 -0.49
C LEU A 105 -1.00 4.91 0.62
N HIS A 106 -1.02 3.79 1.36
CA HIS A 106 -0.02 3.45 2.38
C HIS A 106 1.38 3.38 1.77
N GLU A 107 1.54 2.59 0.70
CA GLU A 107 2.84 2.46 0.03
C GLU A 107 3.29 3.76 -0.66
N MET A 108 2.35 4.53 -1.21
CA MET A 108 2.65 5.85 -1.76
C MET A 108 3.18 6.82 -0.70
N LEU A 109 2.69 6.73 0.54
CA LEU A 109 3.21 7.54 1.64
C LEU A 109 4.63 7.14 2.01
N HIS A 110 4.93 5.83 2.09
CA HIS A 110 6.31 5.35 2.25
C HIS A 110 7.22 5.86 1.13
N ALA A 111 6.77 5.78 -0.12
CA ALA A 111 7.52 6.26 -1.27
C ALA A 111 7.74 7.79 -1.22
N TYR A 112 6.77 8.55 -0.74
CA TYR A 112 6.90 9.99 -0.52
C TYR A 112 7.99 10.31 0.51
N PHE A 113 7.94 9.70 1.69
CA PHE A 113 8.98 9.91 2.70
C PHE A 113 10.38 9.52 2.17
N ARG A 114 10.51 8.38 1.48
CA ARG A 114 11.78 8.00 0.86
C ARG A 114 12.27 8.98 -0.20
N THR A 115 11.36 9.57 -0.97
CA THR A 115 11.71 10.58 -2.00
C THR A 115 12.30 11.84 -1.39
N HIS A 116 11.82 12.26 -0.21
CA HIS A 116 12.22 13.53 0.41
C HIS A 116 13.30 13.41 1.48
N CYS A 117 13.41 12.26 2.13
CA CYS A 117 14.38 12.03 3.20
C CYS A 117 15.48 11.01 2.85
N GLY A 118 15.30 10.23 1.78
CA GLY A 118 16.13 9.05 1.50
C GLY A 118 15.66 7.75 2.18
N GLU A 119 16.38 6.65 1.93
CA GLU A 119 16.01 5.28 2.35
C GLU A 119 16.00 5.07 3.86
N ASN A 120 16.70 5.93 4.61
CA ASN A 120 16.79 5.87 6.07
C ASN A 120 15.81 6.80 6.79
N CYS A 121 14.75 7.29 6.12
CA CYS A 121 13.70 8.07 6.78
C CYS A 121 12.87 7.18 7.70
N LYS A 122 13.40 6.96 8.90
CA LYS A 122 12.75 6.27 9.99
C LYS A 122 12.48 7.29 11.08
N GLU A 123 11.27 7.30 11.61
CA GLU A 123 11.02 8.04 12.83
C GLU A 123 11.71 7.33 14.00
N VAL A 124 12.14 8.10 15.00
CA VAL A 124 12.72 7.52 16.22
C VAL A 124 11.66 6.63 16.85
N ALA A 125 11.95 5.33 16.93
CA ALA A 125 11.09 4.40 17.63
C ALA A 125 10.97 4.84 19.09
N THR A 126 9.74 4.93 19.58
CA THR A 126 9.45 5.26 20.98
C THR A 126 8.73 4.08 21.62
N ALA A 127 8.68 4.02 22.95
CA ALA A 127 7.88 3.00 23.64
C ALA A 127 6.40 3.00 23.19
N ALA A 128 5.88 4.15 22.76
CA ALA A 128 4.51 4.31 22.24
C ALA A 128 4.36 4.01 20.74
N SER A 129 5.45 3.95 19.98
CA SER A 129 5.47 3.58 18.55
C SER A 129 6.75 2.81 18.26
N PRO A 130 6.75 1.49 18.53
CA PRO A 130 7.94 0.65 18.37
C PRO A 130 8.31 0.41 16.91
N ASP A 131 7.38 0.68 15.99
CA ASP A 131 7.61 0.60 14.55
C ASP A 131 8.18 1.93 14.01
N PRO A 132 9.48 1.99 13.67
CA PRO A 132 10.11 3.19 13.15
C PRO A 132 9.69 3.53 11.71
N SER A 133 9.05 2.59 11.00
CA SER A 133 8.54 2.79 9.64
C SER A 133 7.14 3.41 9.65
N HIS A 134 6.40 3.27 10.75
CA HIS A 134 5.06 3.82 10.96
C HIS A 134 5.03 4.69 12.22
N GLY A 135 5.93 5.68 12.29
CA GLY A 135 5.99 6.62 13.40
C GLY A 135 4.78 7.55 13.50
N THR A 136 4.87 8.53 14.39
CA THR A 136 3.74 9.40 14.72
C THR A 136 3.41 10.37 13.58
N ILE A 137 4.43 10.92 12.92
CA ILE A 137 4.24 11.83 11.79
C ILE A 137 3.63 11.05 10.62
N TRP A 138 4.17 9.87 10.33
CA TRP A 138 3.68 8.99 9.28
C TRP A 138 2.21 8.61 9.51
N LYS A 139 1.85 8.17 10.72
CA LYS A 139 0.46 7.79 11.08
C LYS A 139 -0.50 8.96 10.92
N LYS A 140 -0.11 10.16 11.37
CA LYS A 140 -0.91 11.39 11.20
C LYS A 140 -1.09 11.75 9.73
N ALA A 141 -0.03 11.63 8.92
CA ALA A 141 -0.10 11.87 7.48
C ALA A 141 -1.02 10.86 6.79
N LEU A 142 -0.93 9.56 7.10
CA LEU A 142 -1.82 8.54 6.55
C LEU A 142 -3.28 8.85 6.91
N ALA A 143 -3.58 9.12 8.18
CA ALA A 143 -4.94 9.42 8.63
C ALA A 143 -5.51 10.66 7.91
N HIS A 144 -4.70 11.71 7.72
CA HIS A 144 -5.09 12.89 6.97
C HIS A 144 -5.43 12.56 5.50
N LEU A 145 -4.58 11.79 4.82
CA LEU A 145 -4.79 11.41 3.43
C LEU A 145 -6.00 10.49 3.26
N GLN A 146 -6.18 9.53 4.17
CA GLN A 146 -7.36 8.65 4.21
C GLN A 146 -8.65 9.45 4.38
N ALA A 147 -8.67 10.42 5.31
CA ALA A 147 -9.82 11.30 5.50
C ALA A 147 -10.12 12.13 4.23
N LYS A 148 -9.09 12.72 3.62
CA LYS A 148 -9.22 13.51 2.38
C LYS A 148 -9.70 12.66 1.20
N GLY A 149 -9.31 11.39 1.14
CA GLY A 149 -9.73 10.42 0.12
C GLY A 149 -11.06 9.73 0.41
N ASN A 150 -11.66 9.94 1.59
CA ASN A 150 -12.78 9.14 2.09
C ASN A 150 -12.50 7.62 2.07
N LEU A 151 -11.26 7.23 2.36
CA LEU A 151 -10.80 5.85 2.46
C LEU A 151 -10.85 5.42 3.92
N LYS A 152 -12.04 5.02 4.39
CA LYS A 152 -12.29 4.67 5.80
C LYS A 152 -11.86 3.26 6.20
N ALA A 153 -11.30 2.47 5.28
CA ALA A 153 -10.78 1.16 5.64
C ALA A 153 -9.53 1.35 6.52
N SER A 154 -9.66 1.08 7.81
CA SER A 154 -8.54 1.14 8.74
C SER A 154 -7.60 -0.03 8.48
N LEU A 155 -6.35 0.22 8.10
CA LEU A 155 -5.36 -0.84 7.91
C LEU A 155 -5.08 -1.61 9.21
N THR A 156 -5.39 -1.04 10.38
CA THR A 156 -5.13 -1.66 11.68
C THR A 156 -6.20 -2.67 12.10
N THR A 157 -7.47 -2.53 11.70
CA THR A 157 -8.55 -3.45 12.14
C THR A 157 -8.66 -4.69 11.26
N TRP A 158 -8.29 -4.61 9.98
CA TRP A 158 -8.38 -5.76 9.06
C TRP A 158 -7.22 -6.75 9.20
N HIS A 159 -6.11 -6.31 9.83
CA HIS A 159 -5.02 -7.20 10.18
C HIS A 159 -5.43 -8.22 11.26
N GLU A 160 -6.52 -8.01 12.00
CA GLU A 160 -7.01 -8.91 13.06
C GLU A 160 -8.14 -9.83 12.54
N ASP A 161 -9.10 -9.31 11.78
CA ASP A 161 -10.25 -10.08 11.27
C ASP A 161 -9.89 -11.15 10.22
N LEU A 162 -8.78 -10.98 9.48
CA LEU A 162 -8.26 -12.00 8.56
C LEU A 162 -7.46 -13.10 9.29
N LEU A 163 -6.97 -12.85 10.51
CA LEU A 163 -6.24 -13.83 11.32
C LEU A 163 -7.14 -14.94 11.86
N GLU A 164 -8.42 -14.66 12.09
CA GLU A 164 -9.36 -15.66 12.61
C GLU A 164 -10.00 -16.52 11.51
N LYS A 165 -10.11 -16.01 10.28
CA LYS A 165 -10.89 -16.68 9.21
C LYS A 165 -10.06 -17.45 8.19
N ASP A 166 -8.78 -17.16 8.04
CA ASP A 166 -7.87 -17.94 7.20
C ASP A 166 -7.01 -18.90 8.04
N SER A 167 -7.69 -19.78 8.79
CA SER A 167 -7.14 -21.11 9.07
C SER A 167 -7.08 -21.87 7.74
N TYR A 168 -6.04 -21.57 6.97
CA TYR A 168 -5.71 -22.30 5.76
C TYR A 168 -5.56 -23.78 6.14
N SER A 169 -6.52 -24.60 5.69
CA SER A 169 -6.38 -26.05 5.64
C SER A 169 -5.15 -26.35 4.80
N PRO A 170 -4.09 -26.97 5.35
CA PRO A 170 -3.08 -27.54 4.48
C PRO A 170 -3.74 -28.77 3.89
N PHE A 171 -3.94 -28.75 2.57
CA PHE A 171 -4.50 -29.83 1.77
C PHE A 171 -6.04 -29.95 1.74
N PHE A 172 -6.49 -30.31 0.53
CA PHE A 172 -7.85 -30.52 -0.01
C PHE A 172 -8.59 -29.29 -0.52
#